data_AF-A0A7Y8H8L0-F1
#
_entry.id   AF-A0A7Y8H8L0-F1
#
_cell.length_a   1.000
_cell.length_b   1.000
_cell.length_c   1.000
_cell.angle_alpha   90.00
_cell.angle_beta   90.00
_cell.angle_gamma   90.00
#
_symmetry.space_group_name_H-M   'P 1'
#
loop_
_entity.id
_entity.type
_entity.pdbx_description
1 polymer ?
#
loop_
_entity_poly.entity_id
_entity_poly.type
_entity_poly.pdbx_seq_one_letter_code
_entity_poly.pdbx_strand_id
1 'polypeptide(L)'
;MGTEEIRQAIIDYLSKGAKTKVYFSDMVSGVKKTIPTVSTSEVKKVASELVKEGVVEYFSTGSTTMYGLKGRGISAEEAGAKTE
;
A
#
# COMPACT_ATOMS: atom_id res chain seq x y z
N MET A 1 -7.06 8.71 -16.08
CA MET A 1 -7.20 7.46 -15.31
C MET A 1 -8.03 7.78 -14.09
N GLY A 2 -9.04 6.99 -13.78
CA GLY A 2 -9.81 7.22 -12.57
C GLY A 2 -8.95 6.91 -11.35
N THR A 3 -8.91 7.82 -10.37
CA THR A 3 -8.30 7.59 -9.05
C THR A 3 -8.85 6.31 -8.40
N GLU A 4 -10.10 5.97 -8.72
CA GLU A 4 -10.82 4.78 -8.26
C GLU A 4 -10.24 3.47 -8.82
N GLU A 5 -9.81 3.43 -10.07
CA GLU A 5 -9.22 2.22 -10.67
C GLU A 5 -7.88 1.89 -9.99
N ILE A 6 -7.05 2.91 -9.75
CA ILE A 6 -5.77 2.79 -9.05
C ILE A 6 -6.02 2.34 -7.61
N ARG A 7 -7.02 2.93 -6.94
CA ARG A 7 -7.44 2.54 -5.58
C ARG A 7 -7.80 1.06 -5.54
N GLN A 8 -8.67 0.60 -6.43
CA GLN A 8 -9.08 -0.81 -6.44
C GLN A 8 -7.90 -1.73 -6.74
N ALA A 9 -7.02 -1.36 -7.68
CA ALA A 9 -5.83 -2.16 -7.98
C ALA A 9 -4.87 -2.27 -6.78
N ILE A 10 -4.70 -1.21 -5.99
CA ILE A 10 -3.91 -1.24 -4.75
C ILE A 10 -4.56 -2.17 -3.73
N ILE A 11 -5.86 -2.00 -3.46
CA ILE A 11 -6.59 -2.83 -2.49
C ILE A 11 -6.59 -4.30 -2.91
N ASP A 12 -6.83 -4.58 -4.19
CA ASP A 12 -6.82 -5.93 -4.75
C ASP A 12 -5.44 -6.58 -4.63
N TYR A 13 -4.37 -5.84 -4.95
CA TYR A 13 -3.00 -6.32 -4.79
C TYR A 13 -2.67 -6.64 -3.32
N LEU A 14 -3.00 -5.74 -2.40
CA LEU A 14 -2.79 -5.94 -0.97
C LEU A 14 -3.69 -7.04 -0.38
N SER A 15 -4.88 -7.25 -0.95
CA SER A 15 -5.83 -8.28 -0.53
C SER A 15 -5.48 -9.67 -1.10
N LYS A 16 -4.92 -9.76 -2.29
CA LYS A 16 -4.46 -11.03 -2.87
C LYS A 16 -3.07 -11.44 -2.39
N GLY A 17 -2.30 -10.49 -1.86
CA GLY A 17 -0.97 -10.72 -1.32
C GLY A 17 -0.99 -11.69 -0.14
N ALA A 18 -0.04 -12.63 -0.13
CA ALA A 18 0.21 -13.50 1.02
C ALA A 18 0.84 -12.74 2.20
N LYS A 19 1.47 -11.59 1.92
CA LYS A 19 2.13 -10.74 2.92
C LYS A 19 1.20 -9.61 3.35
N THR A 20 1.15 -9.35 4.65
CA THR A 20 0.38 -8.24 5.25
C THR A 20 0.99 -6.86 4.98
N LYS A 21 2.30 -6.82 4.71
CA LYS A 21 3.08 -5.62 4.38
C LYS A 21 3.86 -5.87 3.10
N VAL A 22 3.80 -4.94 2.16
CA VAL A 22 4.50 -5.01 0.87
C VAL A 22 5.27 -3.72 0.63
N TYR A 23 6.43 -3.81 -0.03
CA TYR A 23 7.18 -2.62 -0.40
C TYR A 23 6.42 -1.80 -1.44
N PHE A 24 6.57 -0.48 -1.38
CA PHE A 24 5.97 0.43 -2.36
C PHE A 24 6.37 0.08 -3.80
N SER A 25 7.63 -0.32 -4.03
CA SER A 25 8.12 -0.73 -5.36
C SER A 25 7.39 -1.97 -5.89
N ASP A 26 7.18 -2.98 -5.04
CA ASP A 26 6.43 -4.20 -5.37
C ASP A 26 4.96 -3.88 -5.63
N MET A 27 4.36 -3.03 -4.80
CA MET A 27 2.98 -2.57 -4.98
C MET A 27 2.80 -1.87 -6.32
N VAL A 28 3.69 -0.93 -6.67
CA VAL A 28 3.67 -0.24 -7.96
C VAL A 28 3.82 -1.23 -9.11
N SER A 29 4.71 -2.20 -8.98
CA SER A 29 4.91 -3.25 -9.98
C SER A 29 3.66 -4.12 -10.15
N GLY A 30 2.98 -4.45 -9.06
CA GLY A 30 1.71 -5.19 -9.06
C GLY A 30 0.57 -4.39 -9.70
N VAL A 31 0.40 -3.13 -9.31
CA VAL A 31 -0.61 -2.24 -9.90
C VAL A 31 -0.34 -2.05 -11.38
N LYS A 32 0.92 -1.90 -11.82
CA LYS A 32 1.30 -1.82 -13.23
C LYS A 32 0.96 -3.07 -14.04
N LYS A 33 0.88 -4.25 -13.43
CA LYS A 33 0.42 -5.46 -14.15
C LYS A 33 -1.06 -5.37 -14.50
N THR A 34 -1.86 -4.72 -13.67
CA THR A 34 -3.29 -4.48 -13.91
C THR A 34 -3.52 -3.23 -14.77
N ILE A 35 -2.74 -2.17 -14.49
CA ILE A 35 -2.85 -0.85 -15.10
C ILE A 35 -1.45 -0.44 -15.63
N PRO A 36 -1.02 -0.92 -16.80
CA PRO A 36 0.35 -0.71 -17.30
C PRO A 36 0.70 0.75 -17.58
N THR A 37 -0.31 1.58 -17.79
CA THR A 37 -0.20 3.02 -18.05
C THR A 37 -0.11 3.87 -16.78
N VAL A 38 -0.21 3.26 -15.58
CA VAL A 38 -0.16 4.00 -14.31
C VAL A 38 1.25 4.50 -14.02
N SER A 39 1.34 5.74 -13.57
CA SER A 39 2.59 6.34 -13.11
C SER A 39 2.81 6.07 -11.61
N THR A 40 4.07 5.87 -11.21
CA THR A 40 4.45 5.69 -9.80
C THR A 40 3.94 6.83 -8.91
N SER A 41 3.94 8.06 -9.42
CA SER A 41 3.43 9.24 -8.71
C SER A 41 1.93 9.15 -8.41
N GLU A 42 1.14 8.65 -9.37
CA GLU A 42 -0.31 8.43 -9.20
C GLU A 42 -0.55 7.37 -8.12
N VAL A 43 0.15 6.23 -8.19
CA VAL A 43 0.05 5.17 -7.17
C VAL A 43 0.42 5.72 -5.79
N LYS A 44 1.48 6.53 -5.68
CA LYS A 44 1.87 7.17 -4.40
C LYS A 44 0.80 8.11 -3.86
N LYS A 45 0.19 8.92 -4.73
CA LYS A 45 -0.86 9.87 -4.38
C LYS A 45 -2.07 9.12 -3.82
N VAL A 46 -2.57 8.12 -4.56
CA VAL A 46 -3.71 7.30 -4.15
C VAL A 46 -3.42 6.49 -2.89
N ALA A 47 -2.23 5.88 -2.78
CA ALA A 47 -1.83 5.18 -1.57
C ALA A 47 -1.78 6.11 -0.35
N SER A 48 -1.30 7.35 -0.49
CA SER A 48 -1.31 8.33 0.59
C SER A 48 -2.73 8.76 0.98
N GLU A 49 -3.66 8.86 0.03
CA GLU A 49 -5.08 9.09 0.33
C GLU A 49 -5.69 7.91 1.08
N LEU A 50 -5.40 6.67 0.67
CA LEU A 50 -5.86 5.47 1.36
C LEU A 50 -5.31 5.35 2.79
N VAL A 51 -4.10 5.86 3.02
CA VAL A 51 -3.53 5.97 4.38
C VAL A 51 -4.28 7.00 5.22
N LYS A 52 -4.63 8.17 4.64
CA LYS A 52 -5.43 9.19 5.32
C LYS A 52 -6.84 8.69 5.65
N GLU A 53 -7.44 7.90 4.77
CA GLU A 53 -8.74 7.27 5.00
C GLU A 53 -8.68 6.09 5.98
N GLY A 54 -7.48 5.63 6.35
CA GLY A 54 -7.30 4.48 7.23
C GLY A 54 -7.66 3.15 6.56
N VAL A 55 -7.66 3.06 5.23
CA VAL A 55 -7.87 1.80 4.50
C VAL A 55 -6.56 1.01 4.40
N VAL A 56 -5.45 1.73 4.24
CA VAL A 56 -4.09 1.18 4.13
C VAL A 56 -3.23 1.77 5.24
N GLU A 57 -2.28 1.01 5.74
CA GLU A 57 -1.31 1.47 6.74
C GLU A 57 0.06 1.62 6.08
N TYR A 58 0.73 2.70 6.44
CA TYR A 58 2.06 3.05 5.97
C TYR A 58 3.09 2.65 7.03
N PHE A 59 4.15 1.97 6.60
CA PHE A 59 5.28 1.57 7.43
C PHE A 59 6.56 2.11 6.82
N SER A 60 7.42 2.67 7.68
CA SER A 60 8.73 3.18 7.28
C SER A 60 9.81 2.23 7.80
N THR A 61 10.43 1.46 6.92
CA THR A 61 11.52 0.53 7.25
C THR A 61 12.86 1.13 6.87
N GLY A 62 13.21 2.25 7.53
CA GLY A 62 14.46 2.98 7.31
C GLY A 62 14.58 3.54 5.89
N SER A 63 15.25 2.81 5.00
CA SER A 63 15.55 3.22 3.61
C SER A 63 14.40 3.01 2.63
N THR A 64 13.34 2.29 3.04
CA THR A 64 12.21 1.94 2.17
C THR A 64 10.87 2.12 2.86
N THR A 65 9.82 2.24 2.04
CA THR A 65 8.45 2.38 2.52
C THR A 65 7.62 1.17 2.14
N MET A 66 6.80 0.73 3.08
CA MET A 66 5.91 -0.40 2.94
C MET A 66 4.47 0.03 3.20
N TYR A 67 3.55 -0.66 2.55
CA TYR A 67 2.12 -0.45 2.67
C TYR A 67 1.45 -1.79 3.02
N GLY A 68 0.40 -1.75 3.82
CA GLY A 68 -0.35 -2.94 4.20
C GLY A 68 -1.84 -2.66 4.32
N LEU A 69 -2.69 -3.63 4.02
CA LEU A 69 -4.14 -3.46 4.15
C LEU A 69 -4.54 -3.44 5.63
N LYS A 70 -5.20 -2.37 6.07
CA LYS A 70 -5.67 -2.26 7.47
C LYS A 70 -6.66 -3.40 7.76
N GLY A 71 -6.46 -4.08 8.89
CA GLY A 71 -7.34 -5.17 9.34
C GLY A 71 -7.02 -6.57 8.80
N ARG A 72 -6.07 -6.73 7.88
CA ARG A 72 -5.68 -8.06 7.35
C ARG A 72 -4.58 -8.77 8.15
N GLY A 73 -4.36 -8.40 9.41
CA GLY A 73 -3.32 -8.99 10.27
C GLY A 73 -2.18 -8.04 10.66
N ILE A 74 -2.28 -6.76 10.33
CA ILE A 74 -1.33 -5.74 10.82
C ILE A 74 -1.40 -5.59 12.34
N SER A 75 -2.54 -5.93 12.95
CA SER A 75 -2.79 -5.82 14.39
C SER A 75 -1.93 -6.73 15.28
N ALA A 76 -1.08 -7.59 14.73
CA ALA A 76 -0.27 -8.51 15.55
C ALA A 76 1.23 -8.20 15.62
N GLU A 77 1.84 -7.52 14.64
CA GLU A 77 3.32 -7.54 14.53
C GLU A 77 4.03 -6.18 14.61
N GLU A 78 3.34 -5.03 14.57
CA GLU A 78 4.03 -3.72 14.66
C GLU A 78 3.29 -2.65 15.48
N ALA A 79 2.87 -3.00 16.70
CA ALA A 79 2.84 -2.02 17.80
C ALA A 79 4.26 -1.72 18.33
N GLY A 80 5.25 -1.60 17.43
CA GLY A 80 6.68 -1.61 17.73
C GLY A 80 7.46 -0.39 17.25
N ALA A 81 6.77 0.70 16.90
CA ALA A 81 7.40 2.00 16.63
C ALA A 81 6.68 3.11 17.40
N LYS A 82 6.66 3.01 18.73
CA LYS A 82 6.70 4.21 19.57
C LYS A 82 8.14 4.45 19.96
N THR A 83 8.68 5.54 19.43
CA THR A 83 9.77 6.31 20.00
C THR A 83 9.34 6.83 21.38
N GLU A 84 10.31 6.87 22.30
CA GLU A 84 10.32 7.37 23.69
C GLU A 84 9.93 6.41 24.81
#